data_AF-A0A642KNY5-F1
#
_entry.id   AF-A0A642KNY5-F1
#
_cell.length_a   1.000
_cell.length_b   1.000
_cell.length_c   1.000
_cell.angle_alpha   90.00
_cell.angle_beta   90.00
_cell.angle_gamma   90.00
#
_symmetry.space_group_name_H-M   'P 1'
#
loop_
_entity.id
_entity.type
_entity.pdbx_description
1 polymer ?
#
loop_
_entity_poly.entity_id
_entity_poly.type
_entity_poly.pdbx_seq_one_letter_code
_entity_poly.pdbx_strand_id
1 'polypeptide(L)'
;MEKHNPSSFTVDSSSPAHRSSFAVHDLTPYINWIYFFHAWGFQPRYAAIANIHGCDSCRAIWLTTFPEEERSKASEAMQLYKEANRMLNELDRDFEVKTIFKLCPANADGDNLIIDGITFPLLRQQVKKKENEPFLCLSDFVRPLSSGITDVVGAFASSIDADMEGLYEKDPYKHLLVQTLSDRLAEAATEKMHEYVRKEVWGYAKDENLSIPDLLVEKYQGIRPAVGYPSLPDQSVNFILDEILDMKQIGIHLTENGAMYPHASVCGLMFAHPASQYFSVGKIGEDQLADYAGRRGKTVEEMRKFLAANLQ
;
A
#
# COMPACT_ATOMS: atom_id res chain seq x y z
N MET A 1 18.34 -18.83 -8.08
CA MET A 1 19.46 -18.11 -7.42
C MET A 1 19.05 -17.94 -5.96
N GLU A 2 19.47 -18.86 -5.09
CA GLU A 2 19.05 -18.92 -3.69
C GLU A 2 19.74 -17.81 -2.88
N LYS A 3 19.03 -16.72 -2.62
CA LYS A 3 19.37 -15.79 -1.53
C LYS A 3 18.37 -16.04 -0.42
N HIS A 4 18.70 -16.97 0.47
CA HIS A 4 17.82 -17.38 1.55
C HIS A 4 17.63 -16.27 2.58
N ASN A 5 16.38 -16.15 3.06
CA ASN A 5 16.01 -15.41 4.27
C ASN A 5 16.85 -15.93 5.46
N PRO A 6 17.32 -15.08 6.38
CA PRO A 6 18.10 -15.52 7.55
C PRO A 6 17.35 -16.56 8.38
N SER A 7 18.12 -17.43 9.04
CA SER A 7 17.69 -18.52 9.91
C SER A 7 16.62 -18.13 10.95
N SER A 8 15.53 -18.92 10.92
CA SER A 8 14.46 -19.14 11.92
C SER A 8 13.81 -17.93 12.60
N PHE A 9 13.23 -17.02 11.81
CA PHE A 9 12.07 -16.27 12.30
C PHE A 9 10.86 -17.23 12.30
N THR A 10 10.43 -17.67 13.49
CA THR A 10 9.28 -18.56 13.64
C THR A 10 8.07 -17.75 14.09
N VAL A 11 7.01 -17.81 13.31
CA VAL A 11 5.72 -17.20 13.64
C VAL A 11 4.78 -18.27 14.15
N ASP A 12 4.08 -17.99 15.24
CA ASP A 12 3.00 -18.83 15.74
C ASP A 12 1.67 -18.37 15.09
N SER A 13 0.96 -19.27 14.42
CA SER A 13 -0.33 -19.01 13.76
C SER A 13 -1.41 -18.51 14.73
N SER A 14 -1.27 -18.81 16.03
CA SER A 14 -2.16 -18.35 17.09
C SER A 14 -1.86 -16.93 17.56
N SER A 15 -0.76 -16.31 17.11
CA SER A 15 -0.41 -14.93 17.46
C SER A 15 -1.51 -13.98 16.99
N PRO A 16 -2.01 -13.08 17.85
CA PRO A 16 -3.00 -12.10 17.44
C PRO A 16 -2.42 -11.11 16.45
N ALA A 17 -3.28 -10.55 15.60
CA ALA A 17 -2.92 -9.40 14.79
C ALA A 17 -2.51 -8.21 15.70
N HIS A 18 -1.43 -7.53 15.32
CA HIS A 18 -0.92 -6.37 16.02
C HIS A 18 -1.64 -5.12 15.52
N ARG A 19 -2.16 -4.32 16.45
CA ARG A 19 -2.84 -3.06 16.15
C ARG A 19 -2.03 -1.89 16.67
N SER A 20 -2.08 -0.77 15.96
CA SER A 20 -1.47 0.48 16.39
C SER A 20 -2.31 1.66 15.94
N SER A 21 -2.28 2.73 16.71
CA SER A 21 -2.91 4.01 16.38
C SER A 21 -1.82 5.06 16.28
N PHE A 22 -1.89 5.93 15.28
CA PHE A 22 -0.93 6.99 15.06
C PHE A 22 -1.63 8.34 15.05
N ALA A 23 -1.06 9.30 15.78
CA ALA A 23 -1.40 10.71 15.62
C ALA A 23 -1.03 11.18 14.20
N VAL A 24 -1.72 12.21 13.71
CA VAL A 24 -1.52 12.73 12.34
C VAL A 24 -0.13 13.34 12.15
N HIS A 25 0.38 14.07 13.16
CA HIS A 25 1.72 14.65 13.11
C HIS A 25 2.82 13.60 12.98
N ASP A 26 2.55 12.41 13.51
CA ASP A 26 3.43 11.26 13.53
C ASP A 26 3.53 10.58 12.16
N LEU A 27 2.56 10.83 11.29
CA LEU A 27 2.45 10.30 9.91
C LEU A 27 2.81 11.34 8.86
N THR A 28 2.71 12.62 9.19
CA THR A 28 2.99 13.72 8.25
C THR A 28 4.35 13.58 7.55
N PRO A 29 5.45 13.16 8.21
CA PRO A 29 6.72 12.90 7.52
C PRO A 29 6.67 11.78 6.48
N TYR A 30 5.79 10.79 6.65
CA TYR A 30 5.65 9.63 5.75
C TYR A 30 4.71 9.90 4.56
N ILE A 31 4.11 11.10 4.46
CA ILE A 31 3.24 11.44 3.34
C ILE A 31 4.05 11.56 2.05
N ASN A 32 3.67 10.77 1.04
CA ASN A 32 4.15 10.95 -0.31
C ASN A 32 3.39 12.09 -1.02
N TRP A 33 3.97 13.29 -0.99
CA TRP A 33 3.36 14.49 -1.57
C TRP A 33 3.26 14.45 -3.09
N ILE A 34 4.00 13.58 -3.80
CA ILE A 34 3.87 13.46 -5.26
C ILE A 34 2.45 13.04 -5.64
N TYR A 35 1.91 12.03 -4.94
CA TYR A 35 0.57 11.53 -5.19
C TYR A 35 -0.51 12.51 -4.71
N PHE A 36 -0.27 13.24 -3.61
CA PHE A 36 -1.13 14.34 -3.19
C PHE A 36 -1.28 15.36 -4.32
N PHE A 37 -0.16 15.87 -4.84
CA PHE A 37 -0.18 16.86 -5.92
C PHE A 37 -0.76 16.33 -7.23
N HIS A 38 -0.53 15.05 -7.54
CA HIS A 38 -1.13 14.39 -8.69
C HIS A 38 -2.66 14.38 -8.63
N ALA A 39 -3.26 14.11 -7.46
CA ALA A 39 -4.71 14.18 -7.27
C ALA A 39 -5.30 15.58 -7.55
N TRP A 40 -4.47 16.62 -7.41
CA TRP A 40 -4.81 18.01 -7.70
C TRP A 40 -4.35 18.49 -9.10
N GLY A 41 -3.93 17.57 -9.98
CA GLY A 41 -3.54 17.89 -11.37
C GLY A 41 -2.18 18.62 -11.50
N PHE A 42 -1.34 18.55 -10.47
CA PHE A 42 0.03 19.05 -10.54
C PHE A 42 1.00 17.98 -11.03
N GLN A 43 2.03 18.40 -11.76
CA GLN A 43 3.12 17.52 -12.14
C GLN A 43 3.99 17.16 -10.91
N PRO A 44 4.65 15.99 -10.90
CA PRO A 44 5.44 15.55 -9.74
C PRO A 44 6.47 16.55 -9.21
N ARG A 45 7.08 17.36 -10.08
CA ARG A 45 8.08 18.38 -9.69
C ARG A 45 7.56 19.42 -8.70
N TYR A 46 6.25 19.70 -8.68
CA TYR A 46 5.66 20.67 -7.76
C TYR A 46 5.67 20.15 -6.31
N ALA A 47 5.71 18.83 -6.11
CA ALA A 47 5.80 18.22 -4.79
C ALA A 47 7.14 18.48 -4.08
N ALA A 48 8.16 18.96 -4.79
CA ALA A 48 9.44 19.35 -4.20
C ALA A 48 9.31 20.47 -3.15
N ILE A 49 8.19 21.21 -3.12
CA ILE A 49 7.89 22.17 -2.05
C ILE A 49 7.85 21.52 -0.65
N ALA A 50 7.51 20.22 -0.57
CA ALA A 50 7.51 19.49 0.70
C ALA A 50 8.93 19.20 1.24
N ASN A 51 9.95 19.35 0.39
CA ASN A 51 11.35 19.03 0.72
C ASN A 51 12.18 20.27 1.05
N ILE A 52 11.61 21.47 0.99
CA ILE A 52 12.32 22.71 1.32
C ILE A 52 12.06 23.13 2.76
N HIS A 53 12.97 23.91 3.32
CA HIS A 53 12.72 24.57 4.59
C HIS A 53 11.56 25.57 4.46
N GLY A 54 10.64 25.59 5.44
CA GLY A 54 9.39 26.35 5.36
C GLY A 54 9.49 27.88 5.52
N CYS A 55 10.69 28.48 5.41
CA CYS A 55 10.86 29.93 5.52
C CYS A 55 10.60 30.65 4.19
N ASP A 56 10.28 31.93 4.26
CA ASP A 56 9.92 32.72 3.09
C ASP A 56 11.07 32.85 2.08
N SER A 57 12.32 32.86 2.55
CA SER A 57 13.49 32.87 1.68
C SER A 57 13.61 31.59 0.85
N CYS A 58 13.45 30.41 1.47
CA CYS A 58 13.50 29.14 0.76
C CYS A 58 12.33 28.98 -0.22
N ARG A 59 11.13 29.44 0.15
CA ARG A 59 9.96 29.47 -0.74
C ARG A 59 10.19 30.37 -1.96
N ALA A 60 10.76 31.56 -1.74
CA ALA A 60 11.09 32.47 -2.82
C ALA A 60 12.13 31.85 -3.78
N ILE A 61 13.18 31.22 -3.23
CA ILE A 61 14.19 30.51 -4.04
C ILE A 61 13.54 29.38 -4.85
N TRP A 62 12.68 28.56 -4.23
CA TRP A 62 11.98 27.48 -4.92
C TRP A 62 11.11 28.00 -6.07
N LEU A 63 10.41 29.13 -5.92
CA LEU A 63 9.66 29.73 -7.02
C LEU A 63 10.57 30.14 -8.20
N THR A 64 11.79 30.59 -7.93
CA THR A 64 12.74 30.97 -8.99
C THR A 64 13.28 29.79 -9.80
N THR A 65 13.12 28.54 -9.32
CA THR A 65 13.51 27.34 -10.10
C THR A 65 12.54 27.03 -11.23
N PHE A 66 11.38 27.70 -11.28
CA PHE A 66 10.39 27.55 -12.34
C PHE A 66 10.53 28.64 -13.41
N PRO A 67 10.30 28.29 -14.69
CA PRO A 67 10.12 29.27 -15.76
C PRO A 67 9.03 30.29 -15.40
N GLU A 68 9.15 31.51 -15.90
CA GLU A 68 8.26 32.62 -15.52
C GLU A 68 6.78 32.30 -15.78
N GLU A 69 6.49 31.64 -16.90
CA GLU A 69 5.17 31.15 -17.30
C GLU A 69 4.56 30.12 -16.34
N GLU A 70 5.37 29.45 -15.53
CA GLU A 70 4.92 28.45 -14.55
C GLU A 70 4.87 28.96 -13.12
N ARG A 71 5.39 30.16 -12.84
CA ARG A 71 5.49 30.69 -11.45
C ARG A 71 4.13 30.87 -10.79
N SER A 72 3.09 31.23 -11.55
CA SER A 72 1.73 31.32 -11.01
C SER A 72 1.26 29.96 -10.48
N LYS A 73 1.44 28.91 -11.29
CA LYS A 73 1.08 27.53 -10.91
C LYS A 73 1.94 27.03 -9.74
N ALA A 74 3.23 27.40 -9.69
CA ALA A 74 4.09 27.07 -8.55
C ALA A 74 3.61 27.75 -7.26
N SER A 75 3.15 28.99 -7.34
CA SER A 75 2.55 29.70 -6.20
C SER A 75 1.27 29.03 -5.71
N GLU A 76 0.41 28.56 -6.62
CA GLU A 76 -0.78 27.79 -6.27
C GLU A 76 -0.42 26.48 -5.56
N ALA A 77 0.56 25.73 -6.06
CA ALA A 77 1.04 24.50 -5.43
C ALA A 77 1.55 24.75 -3.99
N MET A 78 2.29 25.85 -3.79
CA MET A 78 2.78 26.25 -2.48
C MET A 78 1.63 26.63 -1.53
N GLN A 79 0.61 27.33 -2.03
CA GLN A 79 -0.57 27.68 -1.22
C GLN A 79 -1.36 26.42 -0.83
N LEU A 80 -1.57 25.51 -1.79
CA LEU A 80 -2.22 24.21 -1.54
C LEU A 80 -1.46 23.40 -0.47
N TYR A 81 -0.12 23.32 -0.57
CA TYR A 81 0.70 22.64 0.46
C TYR A 81 0.56 23.30 1.84
N LYS A 82 0.55 24.63 1.90
CA LYS A 82 0.37 25.36 3.16
C LYS A 82 -0.99 25.08 3.78
N GLU A 83 -2.05 25.07 2.97
CA GLU A 83 -3.41 24.77 3.42
C GLU A 83 -3.57 23.32 3.85
N ALA A 84 -2.96 22.38 3.13
CA ALA A 84 -2.89 20.97 3.48
C ALA A 84 -2.25 20.77 4.86
N ASN A 85 -1.09 21.39 5.11
CA ASN A 85 -0.42 21.31 6.42
C ASN A 85 -1.23 21.95 7.54
N ARG A 86 -1.94 23.05 7.26
CA ARG A 86 -2.86 23.64 8.25
C ARG A 86 -3.98 22.65 8.61
N MET A 87 -4.58 22.01 7.61
CA MET A 87 -5.63 21.03 7.82
C MET A 87 -5.11 19.80 8.57
N LEU A 88 -3.93 19.28 8.26
CA LEU A 88 -3.29 18.20 9.02
C LEU A 88 -3.16 18.54 10.52
N ASN A 89 -2.77 19.79 10.85
CA ASN A 89 -2.70 20.24 12.24
C ASN A 89 -4.07 20.41 12.92
N GLU A 90 -5.13 20.68 12.14
CA GLU A 90 -6.51 20.70 12.66
C GLU A 90 -6.96 19.26 12.96
N LEU A 91 -6.72 18.33 12.04
CA LEU A 91 -7.09 16.92 12.15
C LEU A 91 -6.35 16.20 13.28
N ASP A 92 -5.08 16.53 13.53
CA ASP A 92 -4.24 15.91 14.58
C ASP A 92 -4.84 15.99 16.00
N ARG A 93 -5.76 16.93 16.23
CA ARG A 93 -6.41 17.11 17.54
C ARG A 93 -7.52 16.11 17.79
N ASP A 94 -8.19 15.72 16.71
CA ASP A 94 -9.48 15.04 16.77
C ASP A 94 -9.42 13.61 16.20
N PHE A 95 -8.39 13.29 15.41
CA PHE A 95 -8.30 12.04 14.67
C PHE A 95 -6.96 11.33 14.83
N GLU A 96 -7.04 10.00 14.77
CA GLU A 96 -5.89 9.11 14.67
C GLU A 96 -6.10 8.16 13.48
N VAL A 97 -5.00 7.61 12.96
CA VAL A 97 -5.03 6.60 11.89
C VAL A 97 -4.66 5.26 12.49
N LYS A 98 -5.51 4.26 12.26
CA LYS A 98 -5.35 2.91 12.82
C LYS A 98 -4.71 2.00 11.80
N THR A 99 -3.89 1.07 12.31
CA THR A 99 -3.25 0.03 11.52
C THR A 99 -3.43 -1.32 12.21
N ILE A 100 -3.45 -2.37 11.39
CA ILE A 100 -3.45 -3.76 11.83
C ILE A 100 -2.54 -4.55 10.90
N PHE A 101 -1.72 -5.44 11.45
CA PHE A 101 -0.97 -6.40 10.66
C PHE A 101 -0.84 -7.74 11.38
N LYS A 102 -0.59 -8.78 10.60
CA LYS A 102 -0.28 -10.11 11.10
C LYS A 102 0.85 -10.69 10.26
N LEU A 103 1.89 -11.22 10.90
CA LEU A 103 2.83 -12.11 10.23
C LEU A 103 2.25 -13.52 10.36
N CYS A 104 2.31 -14.28 9.27
CA CYS A 104 1.66 -15.59 9.16
C CYS A 104 2.66 -16.61 8.61
N PRO A 105 2.74 -17.82 9.20
CA PRO A 105 3.26 -18.99 8.50
C PRO A 105 2.66 -19.09 7.10
N ALA A 106 3.53 -19.17 6.11
CA ALA A 106 3.10 -19.22 4.73
C ALA A 106 4.02 -20.05 3.84
N ASN A 107 3.44 -20.61 2.78
CA ASN A 107 4.18 -21.25 1.70
C ASN A 107 3.49 -21.01 0.36
N ALA A 108 4.25 -21.06 -0.73
CA ALA A 108 3.69 -21.05 -2.06
C ALA A 108 3.22 -22.46 -2.48
N ASP A 109 2.08 -22.54 -3.16
CA ASP A 109 1.60 -23.74 -3.85
C ASP A 109 1.13 -23.35 -5.26
N GLY A 110 2.04 -23.48 -6.23
CA GLY A 110 1.86 -22.92 -7.57
C GLY A 110 1.67 -21.38 -7.53
N ASP A 111 0.57 -20.91 -8.10
CA ASP A 111 0.18 -19.49 -8.12
C ASP A 111 -0.70 -19.11 -6.91
N ASN A 112 -0.60 -19.86 -5.81
CA ASN A 112 -1.26 -19.55 -4.54
C ASN A 112 -0.22 -19.30 -3.45
N LEU A 113 -0.64 -18.56 -2.43
CA LEU A 113 -0.04 -18.61 -1.10
C LEU A 113 -0.99 -19.36 -0.17
N ILE A 114 -0.45 -20.23 0.67
CA ILE A 114 -1.16 -20.82 1.79
C ILE A 114 -0.73 -20.02 3.02
N ILE A 115 -1.60 -19.14 3.53
CA ILE A 115 -1.31 -18.20 4.62
C ILE A 115 -2.15 -18.60 5.82
N ASP A 116 -1.53 -19.04 6.92
CA ASP A 116 -2.26 -19.60 8.08
C ASP A 116 -3.26 -20.71 7.71
N GLY A 117 -2.93 -21.50 6.68
CA GLY A 117 -3.81 -22.56 6.16
C GLY A 117 -4.93 -22.06 5.23
N ILE A 118 -5.07 -20.75 5.03
CA ILE A 118 -6.01 -20.15 4.08
C ILE A 118 -5.34 -20.03 2.71
N THR A 119 -6.00 -20.52 1.66
CA THR A 119 -5.54 -20.34 0.29
C THR A 119 -5.80 -18.91 -0.17
N PHE A 120 -4.74 -18.21 -0.58
CA PHE A 120 -4.75 -16.89 -1.20
C PHE A 120 -4.28 -17.01 -2.65
N PRO A 121 -5.21 -17.10 -3.62
CA PRO A 121 -4.86 -17.17 -5.03
C PRO A 121 -4.25 -15.88 -5.56
N LEU A 122 -3.25 -16.02 -6.43
CA LEU A 122 -2.58 -14.92 -7.12
C LEU A 122 -2.62 -15.11 -8.64
N LEU A 123 -2.29 -14.04 -9.35
CA LEU A 123 -2.18 -13.99 -10.81
C LEU A 123 -0.71 -13.90 -11.23
N ARG A 124 -0.43 -14.49 -12.40
CA ARG A 124 0.87 -14.52 -13.05
C ARG A 124 0.84 -13.72 -14.35
N GLN A 125 1.93 -13.02 -14.62
CA GLN A 125 2.13 -12.35 -15.91
C GLN A 125 2.01 -13.35 -17.07
N GLN A 126 1.35 -12.96 -18.16
CA GLN A 126 1.31 -13.74 -19.42
C GLN A 126 1.87 -12.98 -20.63
N VAL A 127 2.28 -11.71 -20.44
CA VAL A 127 2.92 -10.90 -21.48
C VAL A 127 4.40 -10.69 -21.15
N LYS A 128 5.30 -11.09 -22.04
CA LYS A 128 6.75 -10.88 -21.86
C LYS A 128 7.06 -9.40 -21.98
N LYS A 129 7.75 -8.84 -20.98
CA LYS A 129 8.32 -7.49 -21.06
C LYS A 129 9.63 -7.46 -21.85
N LYS A 130 10.48 -8.48 -21.67
CA LYS A 130 11.73 -8.71 -22.41
C LYS A 130 11.95 -10.21 -22.60
N GLU A 131 12.74 -10.59 -23.60
CA GLU A 131 12.95 -12.00 -23.99
C GLU A 131 13.40 -12.92 -22.85
N ASN A 132 14.24 -12.40 -21.93
CA ASN A 132 14.89 -13.15 -20.85
C ASN A 132 14.32 -12.85 -19.45
N GLU A 133 13.22 -12.10 -19.34
CA GLU A 133 12.58 -11.85 -18.05
C GLU A 133 11.55 -12.95 -17.74
N PRO A 134 11.49 -13.44 -16.49
CA PRO A 134 10.48 -14.41 -16.09
C PRO A 134 9.08 -13.78 -16.05
N PHE A 135 8.07 -14.63 -16.15
CA PHE A 135 6.69 -14.24 -15.87
C PHE A 135 6.45 -14.26 -14.37
N LEU A 136 6.39 -13.09 -13.74
CA LEU A 136 6.31 -12.97 -12.29
C LEU A 136 4.90 -13.28 -11.76
N CYS A 137 4.86 -13.96 -10.63
CA CYS A 137 3.74 -14.07 -9.69
C CYS A 137 4.24 -13.69 -8.29
N LEU A 138 3.39 -13.12 -7.43
CA LEU A 138 3.78 -12.81 -6.05
C LEU A 138 4.16 -14.08 -5.25
N SER A 139 3.63 -15.25 -5.61
CA SER A 139 3.98 -16.53 -4.96
C SER A 139 5.44 -16.92 -5.17
N ASP A 140 6.10 -16.41 -6.23
CA ASP A 140 7.50 -16.70 -6.53
C ASP A 140 8.47 -16.18 -5.45
N PHE A 141 8.00 -15.27 -4.59
CA PHE A 141 8.79 -14.66 -3.52
C PHE A 141 8.62 -15.34 -2.15
N VAL A 142 7.95 -16.49 -2.09
CA VAL A 142 7.70 -17.26 -0.86
C VAL A 142 8.15 -18.70 -1.09
N ARG A 143 8.77 -19.33 -0.09
CA ARG A 143 9.25 -20.72 -0.25
C ARG A 143 8.09 -21.65 -0.64
N PRO A 144 8.29 -22.53 -1.63
CA PRO A 144 7.26 -23.48 -2.03
C PRO A 144 7.02 -24.51 -0.92
N LEU A 145 5.78 -24.99 -0.81
CA LEU A 145 5.37 -26.02 0.15
C LEU A 145 6.22 -27.29 0.02
N SER A 146 6.61 -27.63 -1.22
CA SER A 146 7.49 -28.77 -1.53
C SER A 146 8.89 -28.68 -0.93
N SER A 147 9.33 -27.49 -0.49
CA SER A 147 10.61 -27.33 0.20
C SER A 147 10.61 -27.93 1.61
N GLY A 148 9.43 -28.17 2.21
CA GLY A 148 9.28 -28.63 3.59
C GLY A 148 9.70 -27.59 4.65
N ILE A 149 10.02 -26.36 4.24
CA ILE A 149 10.42 -25.26 5.12
C ILE A 149 9.32 -24.20 5.08
N THR A 150 8.69 -23.95 6.22
CA THR A 150 7.72 -22.88 6.39
C THR A 150 8.39 -21.52 6.21
N ASP A 151 7.79 -20.66 5.38
CA ASP A 151 8.17 -19.26 5.22
C ASP A 151 7.17 -18.36 5.94
N VAL A 152 7.28 -17.05 5.74
CA VAL A 152 6.40 -16.06 6.34
C VAL A 152 5.91 -15.06 5.31
N VAL A 153 4.64 -14.71 5.39
CA VAL A 153 4.02 -13.59 4.68
C VAL A 153 3.34 -12.70 5.70
N GLY A 154 3.45 -11.39 5.54
CA GLY A 154 2.64 -10.44 6.32
C GLY A 154 1.33 -10.12 5.60
N ALA A 155 0.26 -9.92 6.35
CA ALA A 155 -0.96 -9.26 5.90
C ALA A 155 -1.12 -7.95 6.69
N PHE A 156 -1.68 -6.91 6.06
CA PHE A 156 -1.88 -5.63 6.74
C PHE A 156 -3.12 -4.89 6.27
N ALA A 157 -3.58 -3.98 7.11
CA ALA A 157 -4.51 -2.92 6.75
C ALA A 157 -4.25 -1.63 7.56
N SER A 158 -4.64 -0.49 7.00
CA SER A 158 -4.66 0.82 7.64
C SER A 158 -5.94 1.55 7.27
N SER A 159 -6.48 2.34 8.19
CA SER A 159 -7.65 3.17 7.93
C SER A 159 -7.63 4.42 8.80
N ILE A 160 -8.15 5.50 8.23
CA ILE A 160 -8.51 6.71 8.98
C ILE A 160 -9.75 6.46 9.85
N ASP A 161 -10.13 7.45 10.66
CA ASP A 161 -11.46 7.50 11.25
C ASP A 161 -12.52 7.86 10.19
N ALA A 162 -13.65 7.14 10.16
CA ALA A 162 -14.72 7.35 9.18
C ALA A 162 -15.28 8.77 9.19
N ASP A 163 -15.34 9.41 10.37
CA ASP A 163 -15.89 10.77 10.52
C ASP A 163 -15.06 11.82 9.76
N MET A 164 -13.78 11.52 9.49
CA MET A 164 -12.91 12.40 8.73
C MET A 164 -13.34 12.55 7.26
N GLU A 165 -13.98 11.54 6.66
CA GLU A 165 -14.47 11.60 5.27
C GLU A 165 -15.68 12.53 5.12
N GLY A 166 -16.48 12.69 6.19
CA GLY A 166 -17.65 13.57 6.22
C GLY A 166 -17.33 15.03 6.54
N LEU A 167 -16.06 15.39 6.74
CA LEU A 167 -15.69 16.76 7.06
C LEU A 167 -15.86 17.69 5.87
N TYR A 168 -16.32 18.91 6.16
CA TYR A 168 -16.45 20.01 5.19
C TYR A 168 -17.34 19.73 3.97
N GLU A 169 -18.32 18.83 4.02
CA GLU A 169 -19.23 18.53 2.88
C GLU A 169 -19.87 19.75 2.18
N LYS A 170 -20.02 20.88 2.91
CA LYS A 170 -20.58 22.13 2.39
C LYS A 170 -19.56 23.04 1.70
N ASP A 171 -18.28 22.73 1.76
CA ASP A 171 -17.16 23.45 1.14
C ASP A 171 -16.40 22.47 0.21
N PRO A 172 -16.71 22.45 -1.10
CA PRO A 172 -16.16 21.46 -2.02
C PRO A 172 -14.63 21.43 -2.07
N TYR A 173 -13.98 22.59 -1.89
CA TYR A 173 -12.52 22.67 -1.88
C TYR A 173 -11.94 21.97 -0.65
N LYS A 174 -12.44 22.32 0.55
CA LYS A 174 -11.97 21.70 1.79
C LYS A 174 -12.35 20.23 1.87
N HIS A 175 -13.50 19.84 1.34
CA HIS A 175 -13.92 18.44 1.29
C HIS A 175 -12.96 17.60 0.44
N LEU A 176 -12.61 18.08 -0.76
CA LEU A 176 -11.61 17.40 -1.59
C LEU A 176 -10.22 17.37 -0.92
N LEU A 177 -9.86 18.44 -0.21
CA LEU A 177 -8.59 18.52 0.52
C LEU A 177 -8.52 17.50 1.65
N VAL A 178 -9.57 17.38 2.47
CA VAL A 178 -9.59 16.39 3.54
C VAL A 178 -9.61 14.97 2.96
N GLN A 179 -10.38 14.69 1.92
CA GLN A 179 -10.39 13.38 1.25
C GLN A 179 -9.00 13.00 0.71
N THR A 180 -8.33 13.92 0.03
CA THR A 180 -6.98 13.68 -0.48
C THR A 180 -6.00 13.40 0.68
N LEU A 181 -6.10 14.17 1.78
CA LEU A 181 -5.26 13.96 2.96
C LEU A 181 -5.58 12.65 3.69
N SER A 182 -6.84 12.23 3.75
CA SER A 182 -7.25 10.92 4.27
C SER A 182 -6.52 9.79 3.55
N ASP A 183 -6.54 9.80 2.21
CA ASP A 183 -5.84 8.79 1.41
C ASP A 183 -4.33 8.80 1.70
N ARG A 184 -3.74 10.00 1.78
CA ARG A 184 -2.31 10.15 2.06
C ARG A 184 -1.95 9.64 3.46
N LEU A 185 -2.81 9.87 4.45
CA LEU A 185 -2.59 9.46 5.83
C LEU A 185 -2.70 7.94 6.00
N ALA A 186 -3.66 7.29 5.33
CA ALA A 186 -3.75 5.83 5.32
C ALA A 186 -2.48 5.19 4.72
N GLU A 187 -2.00 5.71 3.57
CA GLU A 187 -0.74 5.25 2.98
C GLU A 187 0.48 5.53 3.86
N ALA A 188 0.56 6.71 4.48
CA ALA A 188 1.64 7.08 5.39
C ALA A 188 1.69 6.17 6.63
N ALA A 189 0.53 5.83 7.18
CA ALA A 189 0.41 4.88 8.29
C ALA A 189 0.89 3.49 7.88
N THR A 190 0.54 3.05 6.66
CA THR A 190 1.05 1.80 6.09
C THR A 190 2.58 1.81 5.96
N GLU A 191 3.19 2.91 5.49
CA GLU A 191 4.65 3.02 5.38
C GLU A 191 5.34 2.94 6.75
N LYS A 192 4.86 3.73 7.72
CA LYS A 192 5.41 3.76 9.08
C LYS A 192 5.29 2.40 9.78
N MET A 193 4.12 1.76 9.67
CA MET A 193 3.91 0.40 10.17
C MET A 193 4.84 -0.60 9.47
N HIS A 194 5.00 -0.51 8.14
CA HIS A 194 5.87 -1.42 7.41
C HIS A 194 7.33 -1.25 7.85
N GLU A 195 7.84 -0.02 8.03
CA GLU A 195 9.17 0.23 8.60
C GLU A 195 9.34 -0.49 9.95
N TYR A 196 8.38 -0.32 10.87
CA TYR A 196 8.39 -1.00 12.15
C TYR A 196 8.40 -2.53 12.02
N VAL A 197 7.61 -3.08 11.09
CA VAL A 197 7.60 -4.53 10.81
C VAL A 197 8.96 -5.01 10.31
N ARG A 198 9.61 -4.30 9.39
CA ARG A 198 10.93 -4.70 8.86
C ARG A 198 12.02 -4.72 9.92
N LYS A 199 12.01 -3.71 10.78
CA LYS A 199 13.09 -3.46 11.77
C LYS A 199 12.89 -4.25 13.05
N GLU A 200 11.67 -4.25 13.59
CA GLU A 200 11.43 -4.71 14.96
C GLU A 200 10.68 -6.05 14.99
N VAL A 201 9.61 -6.20 14.21
CA VAL A 201 8.68 -7.33 14.36
C VAL A 201 9.10 -8.54 13.55
N TRP A 202 9.24 -8.38 12.23
CA TRP A 202 9.81 -9.40 11.35
C TRP A 202 11.34 -9.39 11.47
N GLY A 203 11.92 -8.20 11.64
CA GLY A 203 13.33 -8.04 12.04
C GLY A 203 14.35 -8.54 11.01
N TYR A 204 14.00 -8.59 9.72
CA TYR A 204 14.94 -8.93 8.67
C TYR A 204 15.83 -7.75 8.25
N ALA A 205 15.52 -6.52 8.73
CA ALA A 205 16.26 -5.30 8.43
C ALA A 205 16.51 -4.45 9.69
N LYS A 206 16.99 -5.07 10.79
CA LYS A 206 17.22 -4.40 12.09
C LYS A 206 18.13 -3.17 12.02
N ASP A 207 19.14 -3.22 11.16
CA ASP A 207 20.13 -2.15 10.99
C ASP A 207 19.70 -1.12 9.92
N GLU A 208 18.45 -1.15 9.45
CA GLU A 208 17.92 -0.20 8.46
C GLU A 208 17.91 1.23 9.02
N ASN A 209 18.63 2.12 8.34
CA ASN A 209 18.73 3.53 8.67
C ASN A 209 18.51 4.39 7.41
N LEU A 210 17.27 4.36 6.90
CA LEU A 210 16.87 5.09 5.71
C LEU A 210 16.28 6.46 6.07
N SER A 211 16.54 7.45 5.23
CA SER A 211 15.83 8.73 5.33
C SER A 211 14.39 8.60 4.82
N ILE A 212 13.49 9.51 5.22
CA ILE A 212 12.13 9.57 4.66
C ILE A 212 12.14 9.58 3.12
N PRO A 213 12.93 10.42 2.42
CA PRO A 213 13.03 10.35 0.96
C PRO A 213 13.43 8.98 0.43
N ASP A 214 14.33 8.26 1.11
CA ASP A 214 14.75 6.91 0.71
C ASP A 214 13.64 5.88 0.90
N LEU A 215 12.86 5.99 1.98
CA LEU A 215 11.67 5.15 2.22
C LEU A 215 10.62 5.37 1.13
N LEU A 216 10.32 6.63 0.78
CA LEU A 216 9.30 6.98 -0.22
C LEU A 216 9.66 6.55 -1.65
N VAL A 217 10.94 6.24 -1.92
CA VAL A 217 11.39 5.62 -3.18
C VAL A 217 11.78 4.15 -3.01
N GLU A 218 11.31 3.53 -1.92
CA GLU A 218 11.33 2.08 -1.70
C GLU A 218 12.75 1.48 -1.66
N LYS A 219 13.74 2.19 -1.10
CA LYS A 219 15.13 1.70 -0.97
C LYS A 219 15.34 0.63 0.10
N TYR A 220 14.29 0.19 0.78
CA TYR A 220 14.35 -0.91 1.74
C TYR A 220 14.25 -2.28 1.05
N GLN A 221 14.62 -3.34 1.79
CA GLN A 221 14.38 -4.71 1.37
C GLN A 221 12.89 -5.07 1.53
N GLY A 222 12.35 -5.84 0.58
CA GLY A 222 10.98 -6.34 0.64
C GLY A 222 9.96 -5.41 -0.02
N ILE A 223 8.72 -5.88 -0.14
CA ILE A 223 7.60 -5.14 -0.75
C ILE A 223 6.32 -5.31 0.07
N ARG A 224 5.38 -4.37 -0.11
CA ARG A 224 4.03 -4.42 0.48
C ARG A 224 2.93 -4.22 -0.58
N PRO A 225 2.70 -5.15 -1.52
CA PRO A 225 1.68 -4.99 -2.55
C PRO A 225 0.29 -4.84 -1.93
N ALA A 226 -0.36 -3.72 -2.25
CA ALA A 226 -1.71 -3.41 -1.84
C ALA A 226 -2.74 -3.92 -2.87
N VAL A 227 -3.95 -4.19 -2.41
CA VAL A 227 -5.04 -4.65 -3.25
C VAL A 227 -5.47 -3.56 -4.24
N GLY A 228 -5.78 -3.95 -5.48
CA GLY A 228 -6.14 -3.05 -6.57
C GLY A 228 -4.92 -2.47 -7.32
N TYR A 229 -3.71 -2.62 -6.79
CA TYR A 229 -2.48 -2.20 -7.47
C TYR A 229 -2.07 -3.23 -8.54
N PRO A 230 -1.20 -2.85 -9.50
CA PRO A 230 -0.88 -3.70 -10.65
C PRO A 230 -0.36 -5.11 -10.34
N SER A 231 0.27 -5.32 -9.18
CA SER A 231 0.76 -6.64 -8.73
C SER A 231 -0.32 -7.50 -8.03
N LEU A 232 -1.39 -6.88 -7.54
CA LEU A 232 -2.49 -7.53 -6.82
C LEU A 232 -3.84 -6.89 -7.21
N PRO A 233 -4.26 -7.03 -8.49
CA PRO A 233 -5.34 -6.21 -9.04
C PRO A 233 -6.76 -6.65 -8.61
N ASP A 234 -6.94 -7.89 -8.15
CA ASP A 234 -8.26 -8.41 -7.77
C ASP A 234 -8.72 -7.83 -6.43
N GLN A 235 -9.65 -6.88 -6.46
CA GLN A 235 -10.24 -6.28 -5.25
C GLN A 235 -10.96 -7.28 -4.35
N SER A 236 -11.46 -8.40 -4.90
CA SER A 236 -12.20 -9.39 -4.10
C SER A 236 -11.30 -10.16 -3.13
N VAL A 237 -9.96 -10.06 -3.22
CA VAL A 237 -9.05 -10.62 -2.20
C VAL A 237 -9.21 -9.94 -0.84
N ASN A 238 -9.85 -8.75 -0.77
CA ASN A 238 -10.12 -8.06 0.48
C ASN A 238 -10.89 -8.94 1.48
N PHE A 239 -11.81 -9.79 1.01
CA PHE A 239 -12.54 -10.73 1.87
C PHE A 239 -11.61 -11.75 2.55
N ILE A 240 -10.56 -12.20 1.84
CA ILE A 240 -9.57 -13.13 2.38
C ILE A 240 -8.68 -12.42 3.39
N LEU A 241 -8.27 -11.17 3.10
CA LEU A 241 -7.52 -10.36 4.05
C LEU A 241 -8.33 -10.04 5.31
N ASP A 242 -9.64 -9.85 5.19
CA ASP A 242 -10.53 -9.65 6.34
C ASP A 242 -10.64 -10.90 7.21
N GLU A 243 -10.68 -12.09 6.60
CA GLU A 243 -10.63 -13.36 7.35
C GLU A 243 -9.32 -13.50 8.15
N ILE A 244 -8.19 -13.06 7.58
CA ILE A 244 -6.86 -13.14 8.22
C ILE A 244 -6.70 -12.09 9.33
N LEU A 245 -7.17 -10.86 9.09
CA LEU A 245 -6.89 -9.70 9.94
C LEU A 245 -8.03 -9.33 10.89
N ASP A 246 -9.27 -9.69 10.55
CA ASP A 246 -10.50 -9.19 11.16
C ASP A 246 -10.50 -7.65 11.18
N MET A 247 -10.55 -7.04 9.99
CA MET A 247 -10.24 -5.61 9.80
C MET A 247 -11.25 -4.67 10.48
N LYS A 248 -12.44 -5.17 10.85
CA LYS A 248 -13.41 -4.45 11.70
C LYS A 248 -12.81 -3.99 13.03
N GLN A 249 -11.76 -4.65 13.52
CA GLN A 249 -11.04 -4.25 14.74
C GLN A 249 -10.39 -2.87 14.65
N ILE A 250 -10.18 -2.36 13.43
CA ILE A 250 -9.69 -1.00 13.17
C ILE A 250 -10.74 -0.14 12.45
N GLY A 251 -12.00 -0.58 12.41
CA GLY A 251 -13.12 0.18 11.83
C GLY A 251 -13.34 -0.03 10.33
N ILE A 252 -12.59 -0.93 9.68
CA ILE A 252 -12.80 -1.25 8.26
C ILE A 252 -13.97 -2.22 8.11
N HIS A 253 -14.89 -1.88 7.21
CA HIS A 253 -15.98 -2.74 6.76
C HIS A 253 -15.88 -2.97 5.27
N LEU A 254 -16.23 -4.19 4.83
CA LEU A 254 -16.30 -4.52 3.41
C LEU A 254 -17.74 -4.41 2.90
N THR A 255 -17.90 -3.75 1.77
CA THR A 255 -19.13 -3.82 0.97
C THR A 255 -19.32 -5.22 0.38
N GLU A 256 -20.50 -5.50 -0.17
CA GLU A 256 -20.80 -6.78 -0.84
C GLU A 256 -19.84 -7.11 -2.01
N ASN A 257 -19.21 -6.08 -2.60
CA ASN A 257 -18.26 -6.24 -3.69
C ASN A 257 -16.80 -6.20 -3.21
N GLY A 258 -16.53 -6.13 -1.90
CA GLY A 258 -15.18 -6.13 -1.34
C GLY A 258 -14.48 -4.78 -1.34
N ALA A 259 -15.16 -3.69 -1.73
CA ALA A 259 -14.64 -2.34 -1.48
C ALA A 259 -14.63 -2.05 0.03
N MET A 260 -13.60 -1.37 0.52
CA MET A 260 -13.44 -1.00 1.92
C MET A 260 -14.16 0.32 2.25
N TYR A 261 -14.69 0.39 3.47
CA TYR A 261 -15.17 1.61 4.12
C TYR A 261 -14.51 1.73 5.51
N PRO A 262 -13.94 2.87 5.91
CA PRO A 262 -13.77 4.14 5.16
C PRO A 262 -13.06 3.96 3.81
N HIS A 263 -13.33 4.85 2.86
CA HIS A 263 -12.71 4.82 1.52
C HIS A 263 -11.19 4.97 1.60
N ALA A 264 -10.70 5.85 2.47
CA ALA A 264 -9.29 6.02 2.78
C ALA A 264 -8.80 4.88 3.71
N SER A 265 -8.83 3.67 3.16
CA SER A 265 -8.28 2.46 3.74
C SER A 265 -7.35 1.78 2.75
N VAL A 266 -6.29 1.15 3.25
CA VAL A 266 -5.32 0.39 2.46
C VAL A 266 -5.17 -0.97 3.09
N CYS A 267 -5.12 -2.04 2.30
CA CYS A 267 -4.78 -3.36 2.78
C CYS A 267 -3.98 -4.13 1.73
N GLY A 268 -3.27 -5.16 2.17
CA GLY A 268 -2.41 -5.94 1.28
C GLY A 268 -1.56 -6.97 2.01
N LEU A 269 -0.49 -7.37 1.33
CA LEU A 269 0.48 -8.35 1.80
C LEU A 269 1.86 -7.72 1.99
N MET A 270 2.74 -8.34 2.76
CA MET A 270 4.15 -7.98 2.93
C MET A 270 5.05 -9.17 2.62
N PHE A 271 6.11 -8.93 1.86
CA PHE A 271 7.10 -9.93 1.46
C PHE A 271 8.50 -9.48 1.86
N ALA A 272 9.25 -10.35 2.54
CA ALA A 272 10.61 -10.06 3.00
C ALA A 272 11.71 -10.44 1.99
N HIS A 273 11.38 -11.23 0.96
CA HIS A 273 12.38 -11.79 0.06
C HIS A 273 13.18 -10.67 -0.63
N PRO A 274 14.54 -10.72 -0.64
CA PRO A 274 15.37 -9.61 -1.12
C PRO A 274 15.29 -9.36 -2.63
N ALA A 275 14.77 -10.31 -3.40
CA ALA A 275 14.50 -10.13 -4.83
C ALA A 275 13.02 -9.82 -5.15
N SER A 276 12.18 -9.67 -4.13
CA SER A 276 10.80 -9.24 -4.33
C SER A 276 10.79 -7.81 -4.89
N GLN A 277 9.88 -7.57 -5.84
CA GLN A 277 9.77 -6.30 -6.54
C GLN A 277 8.34 -6.06 -6.99
N TYR A 278 7.95 -4.81 -7.09
CA TYR A 278 6.67 -4.46 -7.70
C TYR A 278 6.69 -4.76 -9.20
N PHE A 279 5.59 -5.34 -9.68
CA PHE A 279 5.38 -5.60 -11.11
C PHE A 279 3.91 -5.38 -11.46
N SER A 280 3.61 -5.34 -12.75
CA SER A 280 2.23 -5.34 -13.24
C SER A 280 1.92 -6.70 -13.81
N VAL A 281 0.87 -7.36 -13.33
CA VAL A 281 0.35 -8.63 -13.88
C VAL A 281 0.03 -8.45 -15.37
N GLY A 282 -0.51 -7.29 -15.74
CA GLY A 282 -0.88 -6.96 -17.11
C GLY A 282 -2.11 -7.74 -17.57
N LYS A 283 -2.14 -8.08 -18.87
CA LYS A 283 -3.24 -8.79 -19.50
C LYS A 283 -3.11 -10.31 -19.30
N ILE A 284 -4.19 -10.95 -18.88
CA ILE A 284 -4.31 -12.41 -18.72
C ILE A 284 -5.29 -12.99 -19.74
N GLY A 285 -5.04 -14.24 -20.13
CA GLY A 285 -5.89 -15.04 -21.00
C GLY A 285 -7.06 -15.69 -20.25
N GLU A 286 -7.99 -16.22 -21.04
CA GLU A 286 -9.18 -16.92 -20.56
C GLU A 286 -8.86 -18.20 -19.77
N ASP A 287 -7.72 -18.83 -20.09
CA ASP A 287 -7.22 -20.00 -19.38
C ASP A 287 -6.88 -19.69 -17.91
N GLN A 288 -6.11 -18.62 -17.68
CA GLN A 288 -5.74 -18.17 -16.35
C GLN A 288 -6.95 -17.61 -15.60
N LEU A 289 -7.87 -16.91 -16.28
CA LEU A 289 -9.10 -16.44 -15.65
C LEU A 289 -9.93 -17.63 -15.12
N ALA A 290 -10.09 -18.68 -15.93
CA ALA A 290 -10.85 -19.88 -15.53
C ALA A 290 -10.17 -20.62 -14.36
N ASP A 291 -8.86 -20.79 -14.42
CA ASP A 291 -8.06 -21.39 -13.34
C ASP A 291 -8.17 -20.56 -12.04
N TYR A 292 -7.97 -19.24 -12.12
CA TYR A 292 -8.05 -18.34 -10.98
C TYR A 292 -9.44 -18.33 -10.34
N ALA A 293 -10.51 -18.32 -11.16
CA ALA A 293 -11.88 -18.43 -10.67
C ALA A 293 -12.10 -19.75 -9.91
N GLY A 294 -11.61 -20.87 -10.44
CA GLY A 294 -11.64 -22.17 -9.77
C GLY A 294 -10.92 -22.14 -8.42
N ARG A 295 -9.69 -21.60 -8.36
CA ARG A 295 -8.92 -21.46 -7.11
C ARG A 295 -9.57 -20.52 -6.10
N ARG A 296 -10.31 -19.52 -6.56
CA ARG A 296 -11.11 -18.62 -5.73
C ARG A 296 -12.46 -19.18 -5.30
N GLY A 297 -12.86 -20.34 -5.81
CA GLY A 297 -14.20 -20.88 -5.58
C GLY A 297 -15.33 -19.99 -6.12
N LYS A 298 -15.04 -19.21 -7.18
CA LYS A 298 -15.96 -18.25 -7.80
C LYS A 298 -16.24 -18.65 -9.25
N THR A 299 -17.31 -18.09 -9.81
CA THR A 299 -17.59 -18.25 -11.24
C THR A 299 -16.64 -17.39 -12.10
N VAL A 300 -16.45 -17.80 -13.35
CA VAL A 300 -15.65 -17.02 -14.32
C VAL A 300 -16.29 -15.66 -14.56
N GLU A 301 -17.61 -15.59 -14.64
CA GLU A 301 -18.39 -14.38 -14.85
C GLU A 301 -18.23 -13.37 -13.70
N GLU A 302 -18.20 -13.85 -12.45
CA GLU A 302 -17.91 -13.00 -11.30
C GLU A 302 -16.48 -12.47 -11.35
N MET A 303 -15.49 -13.34 -11.59
CA MET A 303 -14.09 -12.91 -11.62
C MET A 303 -13.78 -11.97 -12.78
N ARG A 304 -14.48 -12.13 -13.90
CA ARG A 304 -14.39 -11.22 -15.05
C ARG A 304 -14.73 -9.77 -14.68
N LYS A 305 -15.64 -9.55 -13.74
CA LYS A 305 -16.01 -8.20 -13.28
C LYS A 305 -14.85 -7.53 -12.52
N PHE A 306 -14.22 -8.27 -11.61
CA PHE A 306 -13.08 -7.77 -10.83
C PHE A 306 -11.83 -7.56 -11.68
N LEU A 307 -11.61 -8.42 -12.67
CA LEU A 307 -10.41 -8.43 -13.50
C LEU A 307 -10.61 -7.79 -14.87
N ALA A 308 -11.70 -7.04 -15.09
CA ALA A 308 -12.04 -6.49 -16.41
C ALA A 308 -10.88 -5.67 -17.04
N ALA A 309 -10.13 -4.91 -16.23
CA ALA A 309 -8.98 -4.15 -16.69
C ALA A 309 -7.78 -5.04 -17.11
N ASN A 310 -7.73 -6.28 -16.61
CA ASN A 310 -6.66 -7.25 -16.81
C ASN A 310 -6.96 -8.30 -17.88
N LEU A 311 -8.11 -8.27 -18.57
CA LEU A 311 -8.42 -9.26 -19.62
C LEU A 311 -7.95 -8.82 -20.99
N GLN A 312 -7.43 -9.77 -21.78
CA GLN A 312 -7.02 -9.57 -23.17
C GLN A 312 -8.19 -9.15 -24.07
#